data_AF-A0A7D5MA15-F1
#
_entry.id   AF-A0A7D5MA15-F1
#
_cell.length_a   1.000
_cell.length_b   1.000
_cell.length_c   1.000
_cell.angle_alpha   90.00
_cell.angle_beta   90.00
_cell.angle_gamma   90.00
#
_symmetry.space_group_name_H-M   'P 1'
#
loop_
_entity.id
_entity.type
_entity.pdbx_description
1 polymer ?
#
loop_
_entity_poly.entity_id
_entity_poly.type
_entity_poly.pdbx_seq_one_letter_code
_entity_poly.pdbx_strand_id
1 'polypeptide(L)' 'MEDVLNASEVKIHLETCSVYQSNPNDTATSKWHKASSIAEAENIAKETSKKYNKGWKKADCCMKFA' A
#
# COMPACT_ATOMS: atom_id res chain seq x y z
N MET A 1 -14.04 -9.49 10.39
CA MET A 1 -14.09 -9.68 8.93
C MET A 1 -13.10 -8.67 8.38
N GLU A 2 -12.02 -9.08 7.71
CA GLU A 2 -10.97 -8.15 7.27
C GLU A 2 -11.44 -7.40 6.00
N ASP A 3 -11.68 -6.08 6.12
CA ASP A 3 -12.28 -5.17 5.11
C ASP A 3 -11.45 -4.89 3.84
N VAL A 4 -10.45 -5.69 3.55
CA VAL A 4 -9.64 -5.59 2.33
C VAL A 4 -10.42 -5.98 1.05
N LEU A 5 -11.64 -6.52 1.21
CA LEU A 5 -12.52 -6.89 0.10
C LEU A 5 -12.99 -5.67 -0.69
N ASN A 6 -13.13 -4.51 -0.03
CA ASN A 6 -13.52 -3.25 -0.67
C ASN A 6 -12.34 -2.48 -1.28
N ALA A 7 -11.10 -2.89 -1.02
CA ALA A 7 -9.95 -2.30 -1.67
C ALA A 7 -9.93 -2.72 -3.14
N SER A 8 -9.81 -1.75 -4.05
CA SER A 8 -9.63 -2.04 -5.47
C SER A 8 -8.28 -2.73 -5.72
N GLU A 9 -7.22 -2.24 -5.08
CA GLU A 9 -5.83 -2.66 -5.29
C GLU A 9 -4.96 -2.35 -4.06
N VAL A 10 -3.88 -3.10 -3.88
CA VAL A 10 -2.83 -2.79 -2.89
C VAL A 10 -1.88 -1.73 -3.48
N LYS A 11 -1.62 -0.64 -2.75
CA LYS A 11 -0.76 0.46 -3.22
C LYS A 11 0.46 0.61 -2.32
N ILE A 12 1.64 0.74 -2.93
CA ILE A 12 2.90 1.03 -2.23
C ILE A 12 3.13 2.54 -2.24
N HIS A 13 3.27 3.15 -1.06
CA HIS A 13 3.67 4.54 -0.90
C HIS A 13 5.07 4.65 -0.28
N LEU A 14 5.81 5.70 -0.63
CA LEU A 14 7.01 6.09 0.09
C LEU A 14 6.64 6.81 1.39
N GLU A 15 7.50 6.71 2.40
CA GLU A 15 7.40 7.49 3.65
C GLU A 15 7.31 9.01 3.38
N THR A 16 8.02 9.46 2.36
CA THR A 16 8.07 10.87 1.96
C THR A 16 6.83 11.31 1.18
N CYS A 17 5.91 10.40 0.86
CA CYS A 17 4.70 10.73 0.13
C CYS A 17 3.75 11.56 1.00
N SER A 18 3.30 12.71 0.49
CA SER A 18 2.35 13.58 1.19
C SER A 18 1.05 12.87 1.59
N VAL A 19 0.63 11.85 0.82
CA VAL A 19 -0.55 11.03 1.13
C VAL A 19 -0.33 10.21 2.41
N TYR A 20 0.84 9.58 2.54
CA TYR A 20 1.22 8.82 3.74
C TYR A 20 1.41 9.75 4.93
N GLN A 21 2.09 10.89 4.75
CA GLN A 21 2.28 11.87 5.82
C GLN A 21 0.96 12.50 6.32
N SER A 22 -0.01 12.70 5.42
CA SER A 22 -1.32 13.24 5.79
C SER A 22 -2.25 12.19 6.41
N ASN A 23 -2.01 10.90 6.14
CA ASN A 23 -2.84 9.81 6.64
C ASN A 23 -1.98 8.61 7.09
N PRO A 24 -1.18 8.75 8.16
CA PRO A 24 -0.28 7.69 8.61
C PRO A 24 -0.98 6.56 9.39
N ASN A 25 -2.30 6.68 9.61
CA ASN A 25 -3.07 5.76 10.44
C ASN A 25 -3.94 4.82 9.60
N ASP A 26 -4.16 3.61 10.13
CA ASP A 26 -5.13 2.67 9.59
C ASP A 26 -6.54 3.27 9.66
N THR A 27 -7.35 2.96 8.65
CA THR A 27 -8.76 3.31 8.58
C THR A 27 -9.58 2.03 8.47
N ALA A 28 -10.91 2.15 8.56
CA ALA A 28 -11.82 1.01 8.38
C ALA A 28 -11.61 0.29 7.03
N THR A 29 -11.13 0.97 6.00
CA THR A 29 -10.97 0.43 4.64
C THR A 29 -9.53 0.31 4.16
N SER A 30 -8.56 0.84 4.92
CA SER A 30 -7.15 0.91 4.49
C SER A 30 -6.23 0.56 5.65
N LYS A 31 -5.33 -0.38 5.42
CA LYS A 31 -4.31 -0.79 6.39
C LYS A 31 -2.91 -0.48 5.84
N TRP A 32 -2.09 0.16 6.65
CA TRP A 32 -0.70 0.50 6.33
C TRP A 32 0.24 -0.59 6.79
N HIS A 33 1.15 -0.97 5.90
CA HIS A 33 2.26 -1.85 6.21
C HIS A 33 3.56 -1.08 6.01
N LYS A 34 4.36 -0.94 7.07
CA LYS A 34 5.69 -0.33 6.98
C LYS A 34 6.70 -1.38 6.54
N ALA A 35 7.58 -1.00 5.63
CA ALA A 35 8.66 -1.84 5.14
C ALA A 35 9.97 -1.04 5.13
N SER A 36 11.08 -1.68 5.47
CA SER A 36 12.39 -1.02 5.55
C SER A 36 13.06 -0.86 4.19
N SER A 37 12.50 -1.45 3.13
CA SER A 37 13.05 -1.45 1.78
C SER A 37 11.95 -1.59 0.74
N ILE A 38 12.20 -1.10 -0.48
CA ILE A 38 11.26 -1.24 -1.60
C ILE A 38 11.00 -2.71 -1.92
N ALA A 39 12.03 -3.55 -1.89
CA ALA A 39 11.89 -4.98 -2.13
C ALA A 39 10.97 -5.68 -1.10
N GLU A 40 11.06 -5.29 0.18
CA GLU A 40 10.15 -5.79 1.21
C GLU A 40 8.72 -5.26 0.99
N ALA A 41 8.57 -3.98 0.64
CA ALA A 41 7.28 -3.40 0.33
C ALA A 41 6.60 -4.10 -0.85
N GLU A 42 7.36 -4.44 -1.90
CA GLU A 42 6.88 -5.20 -3.05
C GLU A 42 6.49 -6.63 -2.66
N ASN A 43 7.27 -7.30 -1.81
CA ASN A 43 6.92 -8.63 -1.34
C ASN A 43 5.63 -8.61 -0.51
N ILE A 44 5.50 -7.69 0.45
CA ILE A 44 4.29 -7.51 1.26
C ILE A 44 3.09 -7.19 0.37
N ALA A 45 3.25 -6.30 -0.61
CA ALA A 45 2.18 -5.94 -1.53
C ALA A 45 1.74 -7.13 -2.39
N LYS A 46 2.69 -7.94 -2.86
CA LYS A 46 2.45 -9.16 -3.66
C LYS A 46 1.76 -10.24 -2.83
N GLU A 47 2.20 -10.48 -1.60
CA GLU A 47 1.59 -11.44 -0.70
C GLU A 47 0.17 -11.02 -0.31
N THR A 48 -0.04 -9.74 -0.02
CA THR A 48 -1.36 -9.17 0.30
C THR A 48 -2.30 -9.24 -0.91
N SER A 49 -1.80 -8.88 -2.09
CA SER A 49 -2.50 -8.99 -3.37
C SER A 49 -2.95 -10.43 -3.63
N LYS A 50 -2.07 -11.43 -3.42
CA LYS A 50 -2.41 -12.84 -3.53
C LYS A 50 -3.44 -13.29 -2.50
N LYS A 51 -3.26 -12.92 -1.22
CA LYS A 51 -4.15 -13.30 -0.11
C LYS A 51 -5.60 -12.87 -0.39
N TYR A 52 -5.76 -11.71 -1.02
CA TYR A 52 -7.08 -11.11 -1.25
C TYR A 52 -7.52 -11.13 -2.71
N ASN A 53 -6.77 -11.80 -3.58
CA ASN A 53 -6.99 -11.86 -5.02
C ASN A 53 -7.22 -10.47 -5.65
N LYS A 54 -6.41 -9.49 -5.24
CA LYS A 54 -6.42 -8.10 -5.73
C LYS A 54 -5.16 -7.82 -6.55
N GLY A 55 -5.16 -6.77 -7.37
CA GLY A 55 -3.93 -6.26 -7.99
C GLY A 55 -3.05 -5.50 -6.98
N TRP A 56 -1.78 -5.29 -7.31
CA TRP A 56 -0.92 -4.34 -6.60
C TRP A 56 -0.22 -3.40 -7.57
N LYS A 57 0.05 -2.18 -7.13
CA LYS A 57 0.85 -1.20 -7.88
C LYS A 57 1.61 -0.26 -6.95
N LYS A 58 2.68 0.33 -7.47
CA LYS A 58 3.30 1.49 -6.81
C LYS A 58 2.40 2.71 -7.03
N ALA A 59 2.22 3.52 -6.00
CA ALA A 59 1.34 4.67 -6.10
C ALA A 59 1.92 5.73 -7.03
N ASP A 60 1.11 6.24 -7.95
CA ASP A 60 1.50 7.23 -8.96
C ASP A 60 2.05 8.52 -8.33
N CYS A 61 1.50 8.92 -7.18
CA CYS A 61 1.98 10.05 -6.39
C CYS A 61 3.42 9.88 -5.88
N CYS A 62 3.94 8.65 -5.85
CA CYS A 62 5.32 8.33 -5.49
C CYS A 62 6.23 8.18 -6.73
N MET A 63 5.66 8.09 -7.93
CA MET A 63 6.43 8.01 -9.19
C MET A 63 6.70 9.37 -9.84
N LYS A 64 5.99 10.43 -9.42
CA LYS A 64 6.09 11.78 -10.02
C LYS A 64 7.37 12.56 -9.72
N PHE A 65 8.31 11.99 -8.96
CA PHE A 65 9.59 12.63 -8.62
C PHE A 65 10.82 11.81 -9.07
N ALA A 66 10.65 10.90 -10.04
CA ALA A 66 11.76 10.22 -10.70
C ALA A 66 12.35 11.08 -11.83
#